data_AF-A0AAN3TRW8-F1
#
_entry.id   AF-A0AAN3TRW8-F1
#
_cell.length_a   1.000
_cell.length_b   1.000
_cell.length_c   1.000
_cell.angle_alpha   90.00
_cell.angle_beta   90.00
_cell.angle_gamma   90.00
#
_symmetry.space_group_name_H-M   'P 1'
#
loop_
_entity.id
_entity.type
_entity.pdbx_description
1 polymer ?
#
loop_
_entity_poly.entity_id
_entity_poly.type
_entity_poly.pdbx_seq_one_letter_code
_entity_poly.pdbx_strand_id
1 'polypeptide(L)'
;MMPTLASPSVLSAPQRRCQILLTLFQPGLTATTATFSKLNGVDDDIASLDISETGREILRYHQLTLTTGYDGSYRVEGTVLNQRLCLFHWLRRGFRLCPSFITSQFTPALKSELKRRGISRNFYDDTNLQALVNLCSRRLQKRFESRDIHFLCLYLQYCLLQHHAGITPQFNPLQRRWAESCLEFQVAQEIGRHWQRRALQPVPPDEPLFMALLFSMLRVPDPIRDAHQRDRQLRQSIKRLVNHFRELGNVRFYDEQGLCDQLYTHLAQALNRSLFAIGIDNTLPEEFSRLYPRLVRTTRAALTGFESEYSVHLSDEESGLVAVIFGAWLMQENDLHEKQIILLTGNDSEREAQIEQQLRELTLLPLNIKHMSVKAFLQRGAPRGAALIIAPYTTPLPLFSPPLIYTDLTLTTHQQEQIRKMLESA
;
A
#
# COMPACT_ATOMS: atom_id res chain seq x y z
N MET A 1 37.53 -12.95 28.20
CA MET A 1 36.18 -12.49 28.56
C MET A 1 35.25 -12.98 27.47
N MET A 2 34.39 -13.97 27.77
CA MET A 2 33.39 -14.41 26.79
C MET A 2 32.29 -13.34 26.69
N PRO A 3 31.82 -12.97 25.49
CA PRO A 3 30.66 -12.11 25.38
C PRO A 3 29.47 -12.91 25.91
N THR A 4 28.93 -12.48 27.05
CA THR A 4 27.62 -12.93 27.53
C THR A 4 26.61 -12.60 26.44
N LEU A 5 26.24 -13.62 25.66
CA LEU A 5 25.11 -13.57 24.74
C LEU A 5 23.90 -13.09 25.55
N ALA A 6 23.42 -11.88 25.25
CA ALA A 6 22.19 -11.37 25.81
C ALA A 6 21.08 -12.39 25.54
N SER A 7 20.22 -12.61 26.53
CA SER A 7 19.08 -13.51 26.35
C SER A 7 18.26 -13.04 25.15
N PRO A 8 17.85 -13.93 24.23
CA PRO A 8 17.10 -13.52 23.06
C PRO A 8 15.81 -12.82 23.50
N SER A 9 15.53 -11.67 22.88
CA SER A 9 14.29 -10.94 23.15
C SER A 9 13.08 -11.81 22.86
N VAL A 10 12.10 -11.76 23.75
CA VAL A 10 10.78 -12.41 23.57
C VAL A 10 9.99 -11.71 22.44
N LEU A 11 10.40 -10.52 22.02
CA LEU A 11 9.75 -9.75 20.96
C LEU A 11 10.27 -10.14 19.57
N SER A 12 9.34 -10.38 18.65
CA SER A 12 9.65 -10.50 17.23
C SER A 12 10.20 -9.18 16.65
N ALA A 13 10.96 -9.25 15.55
CA ALA A 13 11.51 -8.05 14.90
C ALA A 13 10.44 -6.99 14.57
N PRO A 14 9.24 -7.35 14.04
CA PRO A 14 8.15 -6.39 13.84
C PRO A 14 7.67 -5.71 15.13
N GLN A 15 7.68 -6.40 16.27
CA GLN A 15 7.31 -5.82 17.55
C GLN A 15 8.36 -4.84 18.04
N ARG A 16 9.66 -5.19 17.92
CA ARG A 16 10.77 -4.33 18.31
C ARG A 16 10.84 -3.05 17.48
N ARG A 17 10.72 -3.15 16.16
CA ARG A 17 10.66 -1.98 15.26
C ARG A 17 9.46 -1.08 15.57
N CYS A 18 8.30 -1.67 15.90
CA CYS A 18 7.13 -0.90 16.34
C CYS A 18 7.40 -0.14 17.64
N GLN A 19 8.04 -0.77 18.64
CA GLN A 19 8.41 -0.08 19.89
C GLN A 19 9.47 1.00 19.69
N ILE A 20 10.46 0.79 18.82
CA ILE A 20 11.46 1.81 18.43
C ILE A 20 10.74 3.05 17.90
N LEU A 21 9.83 2.86 16.94
CA LEU A 21 9.18 4.00 16.34
C LEU A 21 8.21 4.71 17.28
N LEU A 22 7.44 3.98 18.10
CA LEU A 22 6.58 4.62 19.10
C LEU A 22 7.41 5.39 20.14
N THR A 23 8.59 4.88 20.51
CA THR A 23 9.54 5.59 21.37
C THR A 23 10.02 6.90 20.75
N LEU A 24 10.28 6.95 19.44
CA LEU A 24 10.69 8.18 18.74
C LEU A 24 9.63 9.29 18.80
N PHE A 25 8.35 8.94 18.93
CA PHE A 25 7.24 9.88 19.08
C PHE A 25 6.81 10.09 20.55
N GLN A 26 7.39 9.36 21.50
CA GLN A 26 7.03 9.43 22.90
C GLN A 26 7.63 10.69 23.55
N PRO A 27 6.81 11.54 24.20
CA PRO A 27 7.34 12.71 24.88
C PRO A 27 8.16 12.33 26.12
N GLY A 28 9.22 13.09 26.38
CA GLY A 28 10.01 12.99 27.62
C GLY A 28 11.03 11.86 27.68
N LEU A 29 11.21 11.07 26.62
CA LEU A 29 12.21 10.02 26.53
C LEU A 29 13.21 10.31 25.42
N THR A 30 14.50 10.31 25.75
CA THR A 30 15.58 10.42 24.74
C THR A 30 15.79 9.06 24.08
N ALA A 31 15.55 9.01 22.78
CA ALA A 31 15.73 7.81 21.96
C ALA A 31 17.21 7.63 21.61
N THR A 32 17.90 6.66 22.21
CA THR A 32 19.28 6.28 21.89
C THR A 32 19.34 4.77 21.66
N THR A 33 20.44 4.25 21.11
CA THR A 33 20.64 2.79 20.97
C THR A 33 20.46 2.09 22.30
N ALA A 34 21.05 2.61 23.38
CA ALA A 34 20.90 2.05 24.72
C ALA A 34 19.46 2.05 25.22
N THR A 35 18.69 3.11 24.93
CA THR A 35 17.25 3.15 25.24
C THR A 35 16.51 2.03 24.50
N PHE A 36 16.78 1.83 23.21
CA PHE A 36 16.13 0.80 22.41
C PHE A 36 16.53 -0.62 22.83
N SER A 37 17.81 -0.88 23.07
CA SER A 37 18.34 -2.15 23.60
C SER A 37 17.64 -2.53 24.91
N LYS A 38 17.53 -1.58 25.84
CA LYS A 38 16.86 -1.79 27.12
C LYS A 38 15.37 -2.04 26.98
N LEU A 39 14.66 -1.25 26.17
CA LEU A 39 13.21 -1.40 25.98
C LEU A 39 12.84 -2.72 25.31
N ASN A 40 13.62 -3.13 24.33
CA ASN A 40 13.36 -4.34 23.55
C ASN A 40 14.01 -5.61 24.14
N GLY A 41 14.89 -5.48 25.15
CA GLY A 41 15.63 -6.60 25.73
C GLY A 41 16.56 -7.27 24.72
N VAL A 42 17.29 -6.48 23.93
CA VAL A 42 18.27 -6.94 22.94
C VAL A 42 19.62 -6.26 23.17
N ASP A 43 20.68 -6.80 22.57
CA ASP A 43 21.98 -6.14 22.51
C ASP A 43 21.99 -4.97 21.49
N ASP A 44 23.06 -4.18 21.53
CA ASP A 44 23.22 -2.98 20.69
C ASP A 44 23.36 -3.29 19.20
N ASP A 45 23.82 -4.49 18.82
CA ASP A 45 23.96 -4.91 17.43
C ASP A 45 22.58 -5.16 16.81
N ILE A 46 21.72 -5.91 17.51
CA ILE A 46 20.33 -6.14 17.10
C ILE A 46 19.53 -4.83 17.13
N ALA A 47 19.72 -3.99 18.15
CA ALA A 47 19.07 -2.68 18.20
C ALA A 47 19.47 -1.82 17.00
N SER A 48 20.75 -1.77 16.65
CA SER A 48 21.25 -1.02 15.49
C SER A 48 20.67 -1.52 14.17
N LEU A 49 20.51 -2.83 14.02
CA LEU A 49 19.83 -3.43 12.86
C LEU A 49 18.35 -3.01 12.79
N ASP A 50 17.61 -3.15 13.90
CA ASP A 50 16.19 -2.79 13.97
C ASP A 50 15.98 -1.28 13.71
N ILE A 51 16.88 -0.41 14.19
CA ILE A 51 16.89 1.03 13.95
C ILE A 51 17.09 1.33 12.45
N SER A 52 18.07 0.68 11.82
CA SER A 52 18.35 0.83 10.38
C SER A 52 17.18 0.37 9.51
N GLU A 53 16.56 -0.77 9.85
CA GLU A 53 15.34 -1.24 9.19
C GLU A 53 14.17 -0.28 9.39
N THR A 54 13.96 0.21 10.61
CA THR A 54 12.93 1.21 10.91
C THR A 54 13.13 2.48 10.08
N GLY A 55 14.38 2.95 9.97
CA GLY A 55 14.75 4.09 9.12
C GLY A 55 14.40 3.88 7.65
N ARG A 56 14.69 2.70 7.10
CA ARG A 56 14.33 2.33 5.72
C ARG A 56 12.80 2.28 5.52
N GLU A 57 12.07 1.71 6.47
CA GLU A 57 10.60 1.63 6.42
C GLU A 57 9.96 3.03 6.42
N ILE A 58 10.36 3.92 7.33
CA ILE A 58 9.76 5.27 7.40
C ILE A 58 10.16 6.17 6.23
N LEU A 59 11.36 5.98 5.66
CA LEU A 59 11.77 6.66 4.43
C LEU A 59 10.87 6.25 3.28
N ARG A 60 10.68 4.94 3.12
CA ARG A 60 9.87 4.37 2.03
C ARG A 60 8.39 4.74 2.13
N TYR A 61 7.79 4.62 3.32
CA TYR A 61 6.34 4.77 3.46
C TYR A 61 5.88 6.18 3.80
N HIS A 62 6.74 7.02 4.35
CA HIS A 62 6.35 8.33 4.85
C HIS A 62 7.31 9.46 4.44
N GLN A 63 8.36 9.17 3.65
CA GLN A 63 9.37 10.16 3.26
C GLN A 63 10.00 10.85 4.47
N LEU A 64 10.26 10.07 5.52
CA LEU A 64 10.89 10.53 6.75
C LEU A 64 12.29 9.95 6.86
N THR A 65 13.22 10.74 7.38
CA THR A 65 14.59 10.30 7.63
C THR A 65 14.82 10.13 9.12
N LEU A 66 15.48 9.03 9.50
CA LEU A 66 15.93 8.83 10.87
C LEU A 66 17.36 9.37 10.98
N THR A 67 17.55 10.46 11.72
CA THR A 67 18.85 11.12 11.91
C THR A 67 19.34 10.94 13.34
N THR A 68 20.66 11.04 13.53
CA THR A 68 21.30 10.95 14.84
C THR A 68 21.91 12.32 15.18
N GLY A 69 21.51 12.87 16.33
CA GLY A 69 22.08 14.10 16.88
C GLY A 69 23.46 13.89 17.50
N TYR A 70 24.15 14.99 17.79
CA TYR A 70 25.49 14.98 18.42
C TYR A 70 25.52 14.30 19.81
N ASP A 71 24.38 14.26 20.49
CA ASP A 71 24.19 13.59 21.78
C ASP A 71 23.88 12.07 21.65
N GLY A 72 23.94 11.53 20.43
CA GLY A 72 23.58 10.14 20.13
C GLY A 72 22.07 9.89 20.13
N SER A 73 21.25 10.94 20.20
CA SER A 73 19.79 10.81 20.13
C SER A 73 19.30 10.64 18.69
N TYR A 74 18.36 9.73 18.48
CA TYR A 74 17.69 9.56 17.20
C TYR A 74 16.48 10.47 17.09
N ARG A 75 16.27 11.04 15.91
CA ARG A 75 15.15 11.94 15.61
C ARG A 75 14.57 11.63 14.24
N VAL A 76 13.26 11.83 14.12
CA VAL A 76 12.55 11.69 12.85
C VAL A 76 12.46 13.07 12.19
N GLU A 77 13.05 13.20 11.01
CA GLU A 77 13.05 14.41 10.20
C GLU A 77 12.13 14.28 8.99
N GLY A 78 11.55 15.42 8.59
CA GLY A 78 10.55 15.53 7.52
C GLY A 78 9.39 16.42 7.95
N THR A 79 8.36 16.52 7.09
CA THR A 79 7.22 17.41 7.37
C THR A 79 6.40 16.93 8.57
N VAL A 80 5.80 17.86 9.32
CA VAL A 80 4.92 17.53 10.45
C VAL A 80 3.73 16.66 10.00
N LEU A 81 3.22 16.89 8.79
CA LEU A 81 2.16 16.07 8.21
C LEU A 81 2.62 14.61 8.06
N ASN A 82 3.79 14.37 7.47
CA ASN A 82 4.32 13.02 7.27
C ASN A 82 4.66 12.34 8.60
N GLN A 83 5.20 13.08 9.57
CA GLN A 83 5.44 12.58 10.93
C GLN A 83 4.15 12.11 11.60
N ARG A 84 3.07 12.90 11.49
CA ARG A 84 1.76 12.51 12.01
C ARG A 84 1.21 11.27 11.28
N LEU A 85 1.29 11.22 9.95
CA LEU A 85 0.86 10.06 9.17
C LEU A 85 1.66 8.79 9.52
N CYS A 86 2.95 8.93 9.78
CA CYS A 86 3.81 7.86 10.26
C CYS A 86 3.34 7.35 11.63
N LEU A 87 3.15 8.24 12.60
CA LEU A 87 2.62 7.86 13.90
C LEU A 87 1.21 7.25 13.79
N PHE A 88 0.36 7.74 12.88
CA PHE A 88 -0.97 7.17 12.64
C PHE A 88 -0.86 5.69 12.25
N HIS A 89 -0.03 5.40 11.24
CA HIS A 89 0.17 4.04 10.75
C HIS A 89 0.70 3.12 11.86
N TRP A 90 1.74 3.57 12.55
CA TRP A 90 2.47 2.73 13.50
C TRP A 90 1.82 2.62 14.87
N LEU A 91 1.08 3.62 15.32
CA LEU A 91 0.27 3.49 16.53
C LEU A 91 -0.87 2.50 16.32
N ARG A 92 -1.55 2.52 15.15
CA ARG A 92 -2.54 1.48 14.80
C ARG A 92 -1.93 0.08 14.75
N ARG A 93 -0.70 -0.03 14.24
CA ARG A 93 0.08 -1.29 14.26
C ARG A 93 0.44 -1.69 15.68
N GLY A 94 0.83 -0.75 16.53
CA GLY A 94 1.18 -0.97 17.94
C GLY A 94 0.02 -1.51 18.77
N PHE A 95 -1.21 -1.05 18.54
CA PHE A 95 -2.40 -1.62 19.18
C PHE A 95 -2.62 -3.11 18.90
N ARG A 96 -1.99 -3.64 17.84
CA ARG A 96 -2.02 -5.08 17.49
C ARG A 96 -0.77 -5.81 17.96
N LEU A 97 0.41 -5.22 17.74
CA LEU A 97 1.71 -5.89 17.94
C LEU A 97 2.27 -5.73 19.36
N CYS A 98 2.08 -4.56 19.99
CA CYS A 98 2.67 -4.22 21.28
C CYS A 98 1.69 -3.41 22.18
N PRO A 99 0.49 -3.94 22.46
CA PRO A 99 -0.52 -3.22 23.25
C PRO A 99 -0.03 -2.85 24.66
N SER A 100 0.78 -3.71 25.29
CA SER A 100 1.38 -3.43 26.61
C SER A 100 2.31 -2.22 26.60
N PHE A 101 3.07 -2.00 25.52
CA PHE A 101 3.91 -0.82 25.36
C PHE A 101 3.05 0.46 25.29
N ILE A 102 1.94 0.42 24.54
CA ILE A 102 1.02 1.55 24.44
C ILE A 102 0.41 1.89 25.80
N THR A 103 -0.10 0.89 26.53
CA THR A 103 -0.80 1.10 27.80
C THR A 103 0.14 1.51 28.92
N SER A 104 1.34 0.93 28.97
CA SER A 104 2.24 1.07 30.12
C SER A 104 3.35 2.10 29.93
N GLN A 105 3.69 2.47 28.68
CA GLN A 105 4.76 3.44 28.38
C GLN A 105 4.23 4.66 27.65
N PHE A 106 3.71 4.48 26.44
CA PHE A 106 3.38 5.61 25.56
C PHE A 106 2.24 6.49 26.12
N THR A 107 1.13 5.86 26.54
CA THR A 107 -0.04 6.60 27.05
C THR A 107 0.26 7.36 28.36
N PRO A 108 0.91 6.74 29.38
CA PRO A 108 1.28 7.47 30.60
C PRO A 108 2.27 8.62 30.35
N ALA A 109 3.25 8.43 29.45
CA ALA A 109 4.19 9.48 29.08
C ALA A 109 3.47 10.69 28.45
N LEU A 110 2.57 10.43 27.51
CA LEU A 110 1.76 11.48 26.87
C LEU A 110 0.88 12.24 27.87
N LYS A 111 0.15 11.53 28.74
CA LYS A 111 -0.69 12.16 29.79
C LYS A 111 0.14 12.97 30.79
N SER A 112 1.33 12.50 31.13
CA SER A 112 2.26 13.20 32.03
C SER A 112 2.78 14.49 31.40
N GLU A 113 3.11 14.46 30.11
CA GLU A 113 3.55 15.64 29.37
C GLU A 113 2.42 16.67 29.21
N LEU A 114 1.20 16.25 28.86
CA LEU A 114 0.04 17.13 28.80
C LEU A 114 -0.19 17.86 30.14
N LYS A 115 -0.09 17.13 31.26
CA LYS A 115 -0.18 17.70 32.61
C LYS A 115 0.95 18.69 32.88
N ARG A 116 2.19 18.35 32.51
CA ARG A 116 3.38 19.21 32.70
C ARG A 116 3.26 20.54 31.94
N ARG A 117 2.63 20.52 30.76
CA ARG A 117 2.35 21.70 29.94
C ARG A 117 1.16 22.53 30.44
N GLY A 118 0.47 22.12 31.51
CA GLY A 118 -0.66 22.84 32.08
C GLY A 118 -1.94 22.75 31.24
N ILE A 119 -2.04 21.78 30.33
CA ILE A 119 -3.26 21.54 29.54
C ILE A 119 -4.34 21.03 30.48
N SER A 120 -5.56 21.56 30.37
CA SER A 120 -6.67 21.17 31.24
C SER A 120 -7.05 19.70 31.05
N ARG A 121 -7.25 18.99 32.16
CA ARG A 121 -7.61 17.56 32.18
C ARG A 121 -8.87 17.26 31.37
N ASN A 122 -9.81 18.20 31.29
CA ASN A 122 -11.07 18.06 30.53
C ASN A 122 -10.87 17.82 29.03
N PHE A 123 -9.67 18.04 28.50
CA PHE A 123 -9.33 17.78 27.11
C PHE A 123 -8.81 16.36 26.85
N TYR A 124 -8.31 15.68 27.88
CA TYR A 124 -7.61 14.41 27.71
C TYR A 124 -7.97 13.32 28.73
N ASP A 125 -8.98 13.55 29.57
CA ASP A 125 -9.57 12.46 30.34
C ASP A 125 -10.35 11.51 29.44
N ASP A 126 -10.34 10.24 29.82
CA ASP A 126 -10.87 9.16 28.98
C ASP A 126 -12.39 9.29 28.77
N THR A 127 -13.13 9.80 29.75
CA THR A 127 -14.59 9.97 29.67
C THR A 127 -14.99 11.03 28.64
N ASN A 128 -14.39 12.21 28.68
CA ASN A 128 -14.70 13.29 27.74
C ASN A 128 -14.24 12.95 26.32
N LEU A 129 -13.07 12.35 26.17
CA LEU A 129 -12.58 11.91 24.86
C LEU A 129 -13.47 10.83 24.25
N GLN A 130 -13.89 9.84 25.05
CA GLN A 130 -14.82 8.80 24.60
C GLN A 130 -16.16 9.41 24.16
N ALA A 131 -16.70 10.36 24.92
CA ALA A 131 -17.93 11.05 24.56
C ALA A 131 -17.78 11.86 23.26
N LEU A 132 -16.64 12.53 23.07
CA LEU A 132 -16.32 13.25 21.85
C LEU A 132 -16.24 12.32 20.63
N VAL A 133 -15.52 11.20 20.73
CA VAL A 133 -15.42 10.21 19.65
C VAL A 133 -16.79 9.61 19.32
N ASN A 134 -17.61 9.30 20.32
CA ASN A 134 -18.98 8.80 20.12
C ASN A 134 -19.90 9.85 19.48
N LEU A 135 -19.72 11.13 19.78
CA LEU A 135 -20.42 12.21 19.09
C LEU A 135 -20.01 12.28 17.62
N CYS A 136 -18.70 12.21 17.33
CA CYS A 136 -18.18 12.20 15.97
C CYS A 136 -18.73 11.01 15.16
N SER A 137 -18.71 9.80 15.76
CA SER A 137 -19.30 8.58 15.18
C SER A 137 -20.76 8.80 14.75
N ARG A 138 -21.59 9.37 15.62
CA ARG A 138 -23.00 9.65 15.30
C ARG A 138 -23.15 10.68 14.19
N ARG A 139 -22.39 11.77 14.22
CA ARG A 139 -22.44 12.82 13.17
C ARG A 139 -22.01 12.30 11.81
N LEU A 140 -20.99 11.43 11.78
CA LEU A 140 -20.53 10.79 10.56
C LEU A 140 -21.40 9.62 10.11
N GLN A 141 -22.38 9.20 10.93
CA GLN A 141 -23.15 7.97 10.75
C GLN A 141 -22.24 6.73 10.55
N LYS A 142 -21.09 6.72 11.23
CA LYS A 142 -20.09 5.65 11.16
C LYS A 142 -19.98 4.92 12.48
N ARG A 143 -19.85 3.60 12.44
CA ARG A 143 -19.50 2.79 13.61
C ARG A 143 -18.00 2.63 13.67
N PHE A 144 -17.38 3.09 14.76
CA PHE A 144 -15.98 2.80 15.05
C PHE A 144 -15.89 1.54 15.91
N GLU A 145 -14.93 0.68 15.62
CA GLU A 145 -14.62 -0.44 16.49
C GLU A 145 -14.00 0.04 17.80
N SER A 146 -14.05 -0.77 18.86
CA SER A 146 -13.44 -0.43 20.15
C SER A 146 -11.95 -0.07 20.02
N ARG A 147 -11.21 -0.74 19.13
CA ARG A 147 -9.79 -0.43 18.87
C ARG A 147 -9.62 0.95 18.23
N ASP A 148 -10.45 1.31 17.25
CA ASP A 148 -10.37 2.62 16.59
C ASP A 148 -10.75 3.75 17.54
N ILE A 149 -11.71 3.51 18.44
CA ILE A 149 -12.06 4.44 19.51
C ILE A 149 -10.86 4.70 20.43
N HIS A 150 -10.22 3.65 20.95
CA HIS A 150 -9.04 3.80 21.81
C HIS A 150 -7.90 4.52 21.08
N PHE A 151 -7.69 4.18 19.82
CA PHE A 151 -6.72 4.85 18.96
C PHE A 151 -7.04 6.35 18.81
N LEU A 152 -8.28 6.71 18.47
CA LEU A 152 -8.70 8.10 18.30
C LEU A 152 -8.53 8.90 19.60
N CYS A 153 -8.93 8.35 20.73
CA CYS A 153 -8.75 8.99 22.04
C CYS A 153 -7.27 9.29 22.33
N LEU A 154 -6.38 8.35 22.05
CA LEU A 154 -4.94 8.54 22.26
C LEU A 154 -4.32 9.49 21.23
N TYR A 155 -4.73 9.39 19.97
CA TYR A 155 -4.17 10.19 18.89
C TYR A 155 -4.60 11.67 19.00
N LEU A 156 -5.84 11.94 19.40
CA LEU A 156 -6.30 13.32 19.67
C LEU A 156 -5.52 13.99 20.80
N GLN A 157 -5.11 13.24 21.82
CA GLN A 157 -4.21 13.73 22.87
C GLN A 157 -2.84 14.11 22.32
N TYR A 158 -2.30 13.29 21.41
CA TYR A 158 -1.04 13.59 20.74
C TYR A 158 -1.14 14.86 19.87
N CYS A 159 -2.20 14.99 19.06
CA CYS A 159 -2.45 16.20 18.29
C CYS A 159 -2.57 17.44 19.19
N LEU A 160 -3.27 17.32 20.32
CA LEU A 160 -3.42 18.41 21.28
C LEU A 160 -2.06 18.85 21.86
N LEU A 161 -1.20 17.90 22.23
CA LEU A 161 0.14 18.19 22.72
C LEU A 161 0.98 18.91 21.66
N GLN A 162 0.99 18.39 20.43
CA GLN A 162 1.75 18.97 19.31
C GLN A 162 1.25 20.38 18.98
N HIS A 163 -0.06 20.57 18.91
CA HIS A 163 -0.69 21.88 18.72
C HIS A 163 -0.23 22.88 19.79
N HIS A 164 -0.25 22.49 21.07
CA HIS A 164 0.20 23.35 22.17
C HIS A 164 1.69 23.69 22.10
N ALA A 165 2.50 22.84 21.45
CA ALA A 165 3.92 23.11 21.18
C ALA A 165 4.15 23.95 19.91
N GLY A 166 3.10 24.38 19.20
CA GLY A 166 3.20 25.09 17.93
C GLY A 166 3.55 24.19 16.73
N ILE A 167 3.46 22.87 16.89
CA ILE A 167 3.81 21.88 15.87
C ILE A 167 2.55 21.44 15.14
N THR A 168 2.28 22.11 14.01
CA THR A 168 1.07 21.92 13.21
C THR A 168 1.42 21.45 11.79
N PRO A 169 0.64 20.50 11.22
CA PRO A 169 0.84 20.01 9.87
C PRO A 169 0.57 21.11 8.84
N GLN A 170 1.29 21.07 7.73
CA GLN A 170 1.06 21.96 6.60
C GLN A 170 0.50 21.15 5.44
N PHE A 171 -0.51 21.70 4.78
CA PHE A 171 -1.16 21.10 3.63
C PHE A 171 -0.91 21.94 2.38
N ASN A 172 -0.55 21.30 1.28
CA ASN A 172 -0.51 21.96 -0.01
C ASN A 172 -1.95 22.28 -0.50
N PRO A 173 -2.13 23.15 -1.52
CA PRO A 173 -3.47 23.54 -1.98
C PRO A 173 -4.36 22.38 -2.46
N LEU A 174 -3.77 21.33 -3.03
CA LEU A 174 -4.51 20.14 -3.47
C LEU A 174 -5.00 19.33 -2.26
N GLN A 175 -4.11 19.05 -1.32
CA GLN A 175 -4.41 18.32 -0.09
C GLN A 175 -5.43 19.06 0.78
N ARG A 176 -5.34 20.40 0.86
CA ARG A 176 -6.32 21.23 1.56
C ARG A 176 -7.71 21.08 0.95
N ARG A 177 -7.84 21.33 -0.37
CA ARG A 177 -9.13 21.17 -1.07
C ARG A 177 -9.68 19.76 -0.91
N TRP A 178 -8.82 18.75 -0.98
CA TRP A 178 -9.20 17.36 -0.76
C TRP A 178 -9.78 17.13 0.65
N ALA A 179 -9.09 17.57 1.69
CA ALA A 179 -9.52 17.41 3.08
C ALA A 179 -10.79 18.24 3.38
N GLU A 180 -10.92 19.46 2.85
CA GLU A 180 -12.09 20.32 3.03
C GLU A 180 -13.35 19.75 2.36
N SER A 181 -13.18 19.00 1.26
CA SER A 181 -14.29 18.34 0.56
C SER A 181 -14.83 17.09 1.27
N CYS A 182 -14.11 16.58 2.29
CA CYS A 182 -14.51 15.40 3.05
C CYS A 182 -15.67 15.73 4.00
N LEU A 183 -16.62 14.79 4.16
CA LEU A 183 -17.66 14.86 5.19
C LEU A 183 -17.07 15.00 6.59
N GLU A 184 -15.93 14.35 6.81
CA GLU A 184 -15.17 14.36 8.06
C GLU A 184 -14.71 15.76 8.48
N PHE A 185 -14.57 16.69 7.53
CA PHE A 185 -14.10 18.04 7.82
C PHE A 185 -15.08 18.83 8.67
N GLN A 186 -16.39 18.66 8.46
CA GLN A 186 -17.40 19.36 9.26
C GLN A 186 -17.28 18.97 10.75
N VAL A 187 -17.11 17.68 11.02
CA VAL A 187 -16.92 17.15 12.38
C VAL A 187 -15.58 17.58 12.95
N ALA A 188 -14.51 17.56 12.15
CA ALA A 188 -13.20 18.03 12.56
C ALA A 188 -13.18 19.51 12.97
N GLN A 189 -13.91 20.37 12.25
CA GLN A 189 -14.05 21.78 12.61
C GLN A 189 -14.71 21.98 13.97
N GLU A 190 -15.64 21.09 14.36
CA GLU A 190 -16.26 21.16 15.68
C GLU A 190 -15.31 20.79 16.81
N ILE A 191 -14.44 19.80 16.59
CA ILE A 191 -13.35 19.48 17.52
C ILE A 191 -12.41 20.69 17.65
N GLY A 192 -12.01 21.29 16.53
CA GLY A 192 -11.21 22.52 16.52
C GLY A 192 -11.87 23.67 17.30
N ARG A 193 -13.18 23.90 17.13
CA ARG A 193 -13.93 24.90 17.91
C ARG A 193 -13.98 24.55 19.40
N HIS A 194 -14.11 23.26 19.74
CA HIS A 194 -14.10 22.81 21.14
C HIS A 194 -12.75 23.10 21.80
N TRP A 195 -11.66 22.83 21.08
CA TRP A 195 -10.31 23.17 21.52
C TRP A 195 -10.17 24.68 21.67
N GLN A 196 -10.54 25.47 20.66
CA GLN A 196 -10.44 26.93 20.70
C GLN A 196 -11.20 27.58 21.86
N ARG A 197 -12.41 27.13 22.20
CA ARG A 197 -13.22 27.71 23.29
C ARG A 197 -12.61 27.53 24.68
N ARG A 198 -11.75 26.54 24.83
CA ARG A 198 -11.22 26.11 26.14
C ARG A 198 -9.69 26.25 26.21
N ALA A 199 -9.02 26.40 25.07
CA ALA A 199 -7.58 26.59 24.97
C ALA A 199 -7.27 28.09 24.96
N LEU A 200 -6.14 28.46 25.57
CA LEU A 200 -5.66 29.83 25.63
C LEU A 200 -5.04 30.31 24.30
N GLN A 201 -5.05 29.49 23.25
CA GLN A 201 -4.43 29.75 21.96
C GLN A 201 -5.39 29.43 20.81
N PRO A 202 -5.31 30.18 19.69
CA PRO A 202 -6.09 29.88 18.49
C PRO A 202 -5.64 28.55 17.89
N VAL A 203 -6.60 27.73 17.47
CA VAL A 203 -6.33 26.48 16.75
C VAL A 203 -5.99 26.82 15.29
N PRO A 204 -4.81 26.43 14.78
CA PRO A 204 -4.47 26.64 13.38
C PRO A 204 -5.50 25.99 12.44
N PRO A 205 -5.76 26.59 11.27
CA PRO A 205 -6.75 26.07 10.32
C PRO A 205 -6.41 24.66 9.80
N ASP A 206 -5.16 24.23 9.94
CA ASP A 206 -4.68 22.95 9.42
C ASP A 206 -4.87 21.78 10.40
N GLU A 207 -5.14 22.07 11.69
CA GLU A 207 -5.47 21.03 12.68
C GLU A 207 -6.79 20.33 12.33
N PRO A 208 -7.90 21.04 12.03
CA PRO A 208 -9.11 20.40 11.51
C PRO A 208 -8.90 19.62 10.20
N LEU A 209 -8.02 20.07 9.29
CA LEU A 209 -7.72 19.32 8.07
C LEU A 209 -7.11 17.95 8.39
N PHE A 210 -6.15 17.94 9.32
CA PHE A 210 -5.52 16.70 9.76
C PHE A 210 -6.52 15.78 10.49
N MET A 211 -7.38 16.31 11.34
CA MET A 211 -8.43 15.51 11.97
C MET A 211 -9.42 14.93 10.95
N ALA A 212 -9.77 15.69 9.90
CA ALA A 212 -10.61 15.18 8.82
C ALA A 212 -9.94 14.00 8.11
N LEU A 213 -8.65 14.13 7.82
CA LEU A 213 -7.83 13.06 7.24
C LEU A 213 -7.76 11.84 8.16
N LEU A 214 -7.54 12.04 9.46
CA LEU A 214 -7.53 11.00 10.49
C LEU A 214 -8.82 10.15 10.46
N PHE A 215 -9.99 10.79 10.47
CA PHE A 215 -11.27 10.09 10.38
C PHE A 215 -11.50 9.43 9.01
N SER A 216 -11.04 10.06 7.93
CA SER A 216 -11.16 9.50 6.57
C SER A 216 -10.36 8.20 6.42
N MET A 217 -9.13 8.15 6.94
CA MET A 217 -8.26 6.97 6.87
C MET A 217 -8.67 5.82 7.80
N LEU A 218 -9.58 6.05 8.74
CA LEU A 218 -10.20 4.99 9.55
C LEU A 218 -11.46 4.40 8.89
N ARG A 219 -11.95 5.01 7.80
CA ARG A 219 -13.11 4.49 7.08
C ARG A 219 -12.71 3.25 6.27
N VAL A 220 -13.48 2.18 6.40
CA VAL A 220 -13.54 1.11 5.39
C VAL A 220 -14.54 1.56 4.32
N PRO A 221 -14.11 1.79 3.06
CA PRO A 221 -15.04 2.16 1.99
C PRO A 221 -16.08 1.08 1.77
N ASP A 222 -17.32 1.48 1.51
CA ASP A 222 -18.44 0.57 1.26
C ASP A 222 -19.09 0.92 -0.08
N PRO A 223 -18.94 0.08 -1.12
CA PRO A 223 -19.46 0.39 -2.44
C PRO A 223 -20.99 0.51 -2.50
N ILE A 224 -21.70 -0.09 -1.54
CA ILE A 224 -23.16 -0.11 -1.49
C ILE A 224 -23.68 1.09 -0.71
N ARG A 225 -23.06 1.41 0.43
CA ARG A 225 -23.58 2.40 1.39
C ARG A 225 -23.03 3.81 1.20
N ASP A 226 -21.85 3.95 0.63
CA ASP A 226 -21.26 5.28 0.44
C ASP A 226 -22.06 6.07 -0.62
N ALA A 227 -22.67 7.18 -0.23
CA ALA A 227 -23.57 7.95 -1.11
C ALA A 227 -23.17 9.42 -1.29
N HIS A 228 -22.05 9.84 -0.68
CA HIS A 228 -21.63 11.23 -0.78
C HIS A 228 -21.28 11.60 -2.22
N GLN A 229 -21.32 12.90 -2.56
CA GLN A 229 -21.03 13.37 -3.92
C GLN A 229 -19.68 12.87 -4.45
N ARG A 230 -18.66 12.87 -3.59
CA ARG A 230 -17.32 12.37 -3.90
C ARG A 230 -17.32 10.86 -4.19
N ASP A 231 -18.03 10.08 -3.38
CA ASP A 231 -18.12 8.63 -3.57
C ASP A 231 -18.80 8.32 -4.91
N ARG A 232 -19.86 9.08 -5.25
CA ARG A 232 -20.51 8.99 -6.57
C ARG A 232 -19.59 9.39 -7.72
N GLN A 233 -18.80 10.44 -7.56
CA GLN A 233 -17.79 10.82 -8.56
C GLN A 233 -16.76 9.70 -8.75
N LEU A 234 -16.23 9.15 -7.65
CA LEU A 234 -15.26 8.04 -7.70
C LEU A 234 -15.81 6.82 -8.44
N ARG A 235 -17.08 6.44 -8.20
CA ARG A 235 -17.73 5.36 -8.97
C ARG A 235 -17.77 5.66 -10.46
N GLN A 236 -18.06 6.90 -10.85
CA GLN A 236 -18.08 7.29 -12.26
C GLN A 236 -16.67 7.24 -12.89
N SER A 237 -15.66 7.71 -12.17
CA SER A 237 -14.26 7.61 -12.60
C SER A 237 -13.81 6.17 -12.75
N ILE A 238 -14.25 5.28 -11.86
CA ILE A 238 -13.96 3.84 -11.94
C ILE A 238 -14.65 3.20 -13.14
N LYS A 239 -15.91 3.54 -13.42
CA LYS A 239 -16.58 3.06 -14.64
C LYS A 239 -15.85 3.50 -15.91
N ARG A 240 -15.34 4.74 -15.95
CA ARG A 240 -14.50 5.22 -17.06
C ARG A 240 -13.19 4.45 -17.15
N LEU A 241 -12.53 4.19 -16.01
CA LEU A 241 -11.30 3.39 -15.93
C LEU A 241 -11.52 1.97 -16.47
N VAL A 242 -12.58 1.29 -16.03
CA VAL A 242 -12.92 -0.07 -16.49
C VAL A 242 -13.21 -0.08 -17.98
N ASN A 243 -13.96 0.90 -18.48
CA ASN A 243 -14.23 1.03 -19.92
C ASN A 243 -12.95 1.25 -20.73
N HIS A 244 -12.07 2.13 -20.29
CA HIS A 244 -10.80 2.39 -20.97
C HIS A 244 -9.89 1.16 -20.96
N PHE A 245 -9.80 0.45 -19.83
CA PHE A 245 -9.06 -0.82 -19.75
C PHE A 245 -9.63 -1.86 -20.74
N ARG A 246 -10.96 -1.96 -20.83
CA ARG A 246 -11.65 -2.89 -21.74
C ARG A 246 -11.30 -2.60 -23.20
N GLU A 247 -11.29 -1.34 -23.60
CA GLU A 247 -10.93 -0.90 -24.95
C GLU A 247 -9.47 -1.20 -25.28
N LEU A 248 -8.54 -0.85 -24.39
CA LEU A 248 -7.10 -1.12 -24.57
C LEU A 248 -6.77 -2.62 -24.55
N GLY A 249 -7.46 -3.37 -23.69
CA GLY A 249 -7.28 -4.80 -23.50
C GLY A 249 -7.98 -5.65 -24.55
N ASN A 250 -9.00 -5.10 -25.21
CA ASN A 250 -9.97 -5.82 -26.05
C ASN A 250 -10.57 -7.05 -25.33
N VAL A 251 -11.05 -6.83 -24.11
CA VAL A 251 -11.63 -7.87 -23.23
C VAL A 251 -13.09 -7.62 -22.93
N ARG A 252 -13.73 -8.54 -22.22
CA ARG A 252 -15.05 -8.35 -21.61
C ARG A 252 -14.97 -8.79 -20.15
N PHE A 253 -15.89 -8.27 -19.34
CA PHE A 253 -16.03 -8.65 -17.94
C PHE A 253 -17.44 -9.19 -17.74
N TYR A 254 -17.56 -10.40 -17.19
CA TYR A 254 -18.85 -10.99 -16.86
C TYR A 254 -19.54 -10.25 -15.70
N ASP A 255 -18.79 -10.04 -14.60
CA ASP A 255 -19.22 -9.29 -13.43
C ASP A 255 -18.55 -7.91 -13.37
N GLU A 256 -18.94 -7.02 -14.27
CA GLU A 256 -18.43 -5.64 -14.29
C GLU A 256 -18.78 -4.87 -13.01
N GLN A 257 -19.93 -5.17 -12.40
CA GLN A 257 -20.36 -4.48 -11.18
C GLN A 257 -19.47 -4.87 -9.99
N GLY A 258 -19.20 -6.16 -9.80
CA GLY A 258 -18.26 -6.62 -8.77
C GLY A 258 -16.85 -6.07 -8.98
N LEU A 259 -16.39 -5.97 -10.24
CA LEU A 259 -15.10 -5.34 -10.57
C LEU A 259 -15.08 -3.87 -10.14
N CYS A 260 -16.12 -3.11 -10.49
CA CYS A 260 -16.26 -1.71 -10.09
C CYS A 260 -16.27 -1.55 -8.57
N ASP A 261 -16.93 -2.45 -7.85
CA ASP A 261 -17.05 -2.40 -6.38
C ASP A 261 -15.72 -2.74 -5.68
N GLN A 262 -14.98 -3.70 -6.22
CA GLN A 262 -13.64 -4.02 -5.73
C GLN A 262 -12.64 -2.89 -6.01
N LEU A 263 -12.66 -2.34 -7.23
CA LEU A 263 -11.85 -1.17 -7.58
C LEU A 263 -12.22 0.04 -6.72
N TYR A 264 -13.49 0.24 -6.40
CA TYR A 264 -13.93 1.30 -5.49
C TYR A 264 -13.32 1.14 -4.11
N THR A 265 -13.38 -0.06 -3.55
CA THR A 265 -12.83 -0.35 -2.22
C THR A 265 -11.33 -0.07 -2.14
N HIS A 266 -10.58 -0.42 -3.20
CA HIS A 266 -9.14 -0.19 -3.28
C HIS A 266 -8.81 1.29 -3.57
N LEU A 267 -9.34 1.87 -4.65
CA LEU A 267 -8.99 3.22 -5.12
C LEU A 267 -9.44 4.32 -4.16
N ALA A 268 -10.54 4.13 -3.42
CA ALA A 268 -10.93 5.06 -2.37
C ALA A 268 -9.84 5.22 -1.30
N GLN A 269 -9.08 4.16 -1.01
CA GLN A 269 -7.97 4.21 -0.07
C GLN A 269 -6.66 4.64 -0.74
N ALA A 270 -6.40 4.17 -1.96
CA ALA A 270 -5.20 4.51 -2.74
C ALA A 270 -5.12 6.01 -3.04
N LEU A 271 -6.27 6.68 -3.29
CA LEU A 271 -6.31 8.14 -3.49
C LEU A 271 -5.79 8.91 -2.27
N ASN A 272 -6.22 8.53 -1.06
CA ASN A 272 -5.68 9.13 0.16
C ASN A 272 -4.16 8.88 0.25
N ARG A 273 -3.70 7.66 0.00
CA ARG A 273 -2.28 7.33 0.07
C ARG A 273 -1.45 8.14 -0.93
N SER A 274 -1.90 8.23 -2.18
CA SER A 274 -1.22 9.00 -3.22
C SER A 274 -1.18 10.51 -2.92
N LEU A 275 -2.31 11.11 -2.53
CA LEU A 275 -2.38 12.55 -2.21
C LEU A 275 -1.52 12.97 -1.01
N PHE A 276 -1.37 12.07 -0.05
CA PHE A 276 -0.58 12.29 1.16
C PHE A 276 0.80 11.61 1.11
N ALA A 277 1.17 11.12 -0.08
CA ALA A 277 2.45 10.49 -0.37
C ALA A 277 2.85 9.38 0.63
N ILE A 278 1.84 8.60 1.03
CA ILE A 278 1.97 7.43 1.90
C ILE A 278 2.28 6.23 1.00
N GLY A 279 3.47 5.66 1.16
CA GLY A 279 3.85 4.45 0.45
C GLY A 279 3.13 3.21 1.00
N ILE A 280 3.07 2.17 0.18
CA ILE A 280 2.62 0.83 0.55
C ILE A 280 3.74 -0.19 0.36
N ASP A 281 3.65 -1.30 1.10
CA ASP A 281 4.54 -2.44 0.88
C ASP A 281 4.48 -2.88 -0.59
N ASN A 282 5.63 -3.24 -1.17
CA ASN A 282 5.63 -3.97 -2.44
C ASN A 282 5.20 -5.41 -2.16
N THR A 283 3.89 -5.61 -2.00
CA THR A 283 3.29 -6.93 -1.82
C THR A 283 3.28 -7.74 -3.10
N LEU A 284 3.57 -7.11 -4.24
CA LEU A 284 3.63 -7.79 -5.52
C LEU A 284 5.05 -8.27 -5.78
N PRO A 285 5.27 -9.59 -5.90
CA PRO A 285 6.57 -10.10 -6.31
C PRO A 285 6.98 -9.47 -7.63
N GLU A 286 8.26 -9.15 -7.81
CA GLU A 286 8.81 -8.70 -9.10
C GLU A 286 8.42 -9.64 -10.25
N GLU A 287 8.21 -10.92 -9.93
CA GLU A 287 7.69 -11.94 -10.83
C GLU A 287 6.33 -11.60 -11.43
N PHE A 288 5.44 -10.87 -10.74
CA PHE A 288 4.13 -10.50 -11.28
C PHE A 288 4.28 -9.65 -12.55
N SER A 289 5.10 -8.60 -12.51
CA SER A 289 5.34 -7.77 -13.69
C SER A 289 5.99 -8.54 -14.84
N ARG A 290 6.82 -9.56 -14.52
CA ARG A 290 7.43 -10.44 -15.52
C ARG A 290 6.44 -11.43 -16.13
N LEU A 291 5.51 -11.96 -15.33
CA LEU A 291 4.53 -12.95 -15.76
C LEU A 291 3.35 -12.32 -16.51
N TYR A 292 2.97 -11.08 -16.16
CA TYR A 292 1.81 -10.36 -16.67
C TYR A 292 2.15 -8.98 -17.28
N PRO A 293 3.14 -8.87 -18.18
CA PRO A 293 3.65 -7.57 -18.63
C PRO A 293 2.59 -6.74 -19.39
N ARG A 294 1.77 -7.38 -20.24
CA ARG A 294 0.68 -6.71 -20.96
C ARG A 294 -0.39 -6.20 -19.99
N LEU A 295 -0.75 -6.96 -18.96
CA LEU A 295 -1.75 -6.59 -17.97
C LEU A 295 -1.32 -5.34 -17.19
N VAL A 296 -0.08 -5.33 -16.70
CA VAL A 296 0.50 -4.19 -15.99
C VAL A 296 0.54 -2.95 -16.89
N ARG A 297 1.04 -3.07 -18.13
CA ARG A 297 1.09 -1.93 -19.07
C ARG A 297 -0.29 -1.41 -19.42
N THR A 298 -1.25 -2.31 -19.69
CA THR A 298 -2.63 -1.93 -20.04
C THR A 298 -3.31 -1.24 -18.87
N THR A 299 -3.11 -1.73 -17.64
CA THR A 299 -3.60 -1.10 -16.42
C THR A 299 -3.04 0.31 -16.25
N ARG A 300 -1.73 0.47 -16.40
CA ARG A 300 -1.07 1.78 -16.32
C ARG A 300 -1.60 2.78 -17.35
N ALA A 301 -1.77 2.34 -18.59
CA ALA A 301 -2.34 3.18 -19.64
C ALA A 301 -3.81 3.55 -19.35
N ALA A 302 -4.61 2.62 -18.82
CA ALA A 302 -5.99 2.88 -18.45
C ALA A 302 -6.10 3.89 -17.29
N LEU A 303 -5.16 3.84 -16.34
CA LEU A 303 -5.11 4.71 -15.16
C LEU A 303 -4.77 6.17 -15.47
N THR A 304 -4.17 6.49 -16.62
CA THR A 304 -3.75 7.86 -16.95
C THR A 304 -4.89 8.87 -16.87
N GLY A 305 -6.09 8.50 -17.34
CA GLY A 305 -7.27 9.37 -17.23
C GLY A 305 -7.74 9.57 -15.79
N PHE A 306 -7.63 8.54 -14.96
CA PHE A 306 -7.98 8.59 -13.54
C PHE A 306 -6.99 9.46 -12.75
N GLU A 307 -5.69 9.28 -12.98
CA GLU A 307 -4.61 10.08 -12.39
C GLU A 307 -4.78 11.57 -12.71
N SER A 308 -5.06 11.88 -13.98
CA SER A 308 -5.32 13.25 -14.43
C SER A 308 -6.56 13.85 -13.76
N GLU A 309 -7.64 13.09 -13.61
CA GLU A 309 -8.89 13.59 -12.99
C GLU A 309 -8.67 14.01 -11.53
N TYR A 310 -7.84 13.27 -10.79
CA TYR A 310 -7.57 13.53 -9.37
C TYR A 310 -6.30 14.35 -9.12
N SER A 311 -5.53 14.68 -10.17
CA SER A 311 -4.22 15.34 -10.05
C SER A 311 -3.26 14.58 -9.14
N VAL A 312 -3.21 13.26 -9.31
CA VAL A 312 -2.39 12.33 -8.52
C VAL A 312 -1.51 11.49 -9.43
N HIS A 313 -0.48 10.89 -8.85
CA HIS A 313 0.27 9.81 -9.49
C HIS A 313 0.23 8.57 -8.60
N LEU A 314 -0.25 7.46 -9.14
CA LEU A 314 -0.28 6.18 -8.46
C LEU A 314 1.10 5.52 -8.61
N SER A 315 1.66 5.04 -7.50
CA SER A 315 2.95 4.34 -7.54
C SER A 315 2.87 3.04 -8.34
N ASP A 316 4.02 2.44 -8.62
CA ASP A 316 4.11 1.11 -9.22
C ASP A 316 3.36 0.07 -8.39
N GLU A 317 3.45 0.13 -7.06
CA GLU A 317 2.74 -0.78 -6.17
C GLU A 317 1.21 -0.61 -6.24
N GLU A 318 0.70 0.63 -6.23
CA GLU A 318 -0.75 0.88 -6.35
C GLU A 318 -1.27 0.47 -7.73
N SER A 319 -0.54 0.83 -8.79
CA SER A 319 -0.86 0.43 -10.17
C SER A 319 -0.86 -1.10 -10.30
N GLY A 320 0.09 -1.77 -9.67
CA GLY A 320 0.18 -3.22 -9.64
C GLY A 320 -1.00 -3.86 -8.92
N LEU A 321 -1.45 -3.31 -7.79
CA LEU A 321 -2.64 -3.82 -7.10
C LEU A 321 -3.91 -3.65 -7.93
N VAL A 322 -4.04 -2.55 -8.67
CA VAL A 322 -5.12 -2.40 -9.66
C VAL A 322 -5.02 -3.48 -10.75
N ALA A 323 -3.82 -3.78 -11.23
CA ALA A 323 -3.59 -4.81 -12.24
C ALA A 323 -3.98 -6.21 -11.74
N VAL A 324 -3.70 -6.52 -10.46
CA VAL A 324 -4.16 -7.76 -9.81
C VAL A 324 -5.67 -7.85 -9.79
N ILE A 325 -6.37 -6.75 -9.46
CA ILE A 325 -7.83 -6.73 -9.44
C ILE A 325 -8.39 -7.00 -10.85
N PHE A 326 -7.87 -6.34 -11.88
CA PHE A 326 -8.27 -6.64 -13.27
C PHE A 326 -7.98 -8.09 -13.65
N GLY A 327 -6.78 -8.58 -13.35
CA GLY A 327 -6.37 -9.97 -13.63
C GLY A 327 -7.31 -10.98 -12.97
N ALA A 328 -7.66 -10.78 -11.70
CA ALA A 328 -8.56 -11.65 -10.97
C ALA A 328 -9.95 -11.74 -11.63
N TRP A 329 -10.49 -10.65 -12.16
CA TRP A 329 -11.77 -10.65 -12.88
C TRP A 329 -11.70 -11.23 -14.29
N LEU A 330 -10.57 -11.09 -14.98
CA LEU A 330 -10.35 -11.77 -16.26
C LEU A 330 -10.24 -13.28 -16.12
N MET A 331 -9.77 -13.77 -14.96
CA MET A 331 -9.63 -15.21 -14.69
C MET A 331 -10.95 -15.89 -14.31
N GLN A 332 -12.01 -15.15 -13.97
CA GLN A 332 -13.31 -15.73 -13.57
C GLN A 332 -14.04 -16.44 -14.73
N GLU A 333 -13.70 -16.16 -15.99
CA GLU A 333 -14.43 -16.66 -17.18
C GLU A 333 -13.82 -17.89 -17.86
N ASN A 334 -12.65 -18.41 -17.45
CA ASN A 334 -12.01 -19.53 -18.16
C ASN A 334 -11.92 -20.78 -17.29
N ASP A 335 -12.64 -21.84 -17.70
CA ASP A 335 -12.16 -23.20 -17.50
C ASP A 335 -10.69 -23.24 -17.94
N LEU A 336 -9.83 -23.44 -16.93
CA LEU A 336 -8.36 -23.44 -16.92
C LEU A 336 -7.72 -24.42 -17.91
N HIS A 337 -8.01 -24.30 -19.20
CA HIS A 337 -7.18 -24.89 -20.23
C HIS A 337 -6.05 -23.90 -20.52
N GLU A 338 -5.13 -23.76 -19.55
CA GLU A 338 -3.84 -23.12 -19.82
C GLU A 338 -3.18 -23.90 -20.96
N LYS A 339 -3.31 -23.37 -22.17
CA LYS A 339 -2.70 -23.96 -23.36
C LYS A 339 -1.20 -23.93 -23.16
N GLN A 340 -0.62 -25.12 -23.06
CA GLN A 340 0.80 -25.27 -22.81
C GLN A 340 1.58 -24.88 -24.08
N ILE A 341 2.41 -23.86 -23.98
CA ILE A 341 3.36 -23.44 -25.02
C ILE A 341 4.73 -24.04 -24.68
N ILE A 342 5.38 -24.65 -25.67
CA ILE A 342 6.77 -25.11 -25.53
C ILE A 342 7.70 -24.09 -26.17
N LEU A 343 8.60 -23.50 -25.38
CA LEU A 343 9.69 -22.70 -25.91
C LEU A 343 10.95 -23.56 -25.99
N LEU A 344 11.46 -23.77 -27.20
CA LEU A 344 12.68 -24.55 -27.40
C LEU A 344 13.90 -23.75 -26.96
N THR A 345 14.75 -24.36 -26.14
CA THR A 345 15.97 -23.74 -25.60
C THR A 345 17.24 -24.41 -26.12
N GLY A 346 18.33 -23.66 -26.11
CA GLY A 346 19.62 -24.01 -26.67
C GLY A 346 20.74 -23.27 -25.93
N ASN A 347 21.49 -22.43 -26.65
CA ASN A 347 22.71 -21.81 -26.15
C ASN A 347 22.60 -20.28 -25.97
N ASP A 348 21.44 -19.68 -26.22
CA ASP A 348 21.21 -18.23 -26.21
C ASP A 348 20.05 -17.87 -25.28
N SER A 349 20.36 -17.75 -23.98
CA SER A 349 19.36 -17.47 -22.95
C SER A 349 18.76 -16.07 -23.04
N GLU A 350 19.47 -15.10 -23.60
CA GLU A 350 18.95 -13.73 -23.78
C GLU A 350 17.86 -13.70 -24.86
N ARG A 351 18.12 -14.33 -26.01
CA ARG A 351 17.14 -14.49 -27.08
C ARG A 351 15.91 -15.26 -26.61
N GLU A 352 16.10 -16.34 -25.88
CA GLU A 352 15.01 -17.13 -25.31
C GLU A 352 14.13 -16.28 -24.38
N ALA A 353 14.75 -15.49 -23.49
CA ALA A 353 14.03 -14.60 -22.60
C ALA A 353 13.28 -13.49 -23.37
N GLN A 354 13.87 -12.93 -24.43
CA GLN A 354 13.23 -11.93 -25.28
C GLN A 354 12.00 -12.50 -26.02
N ILE A 355 12.11 -13.71 -26.57
CA ILE A 355 10.97 -14.38 -27.21
C ILE A 355 9.89 -14.71 -26.18
N GLU A 356 10.26 -15.21 -25.00
CA GLU A 356 9.30 -15.45 -23.92
C GLU A 356 8.56 -14.16 -23.53
N GLN A 357 9.28 -13.06 -23.38
CA GLN A 357 8.66 -11.76 -23.07
C GLN A 357 7.69 -11.34 -24.18
N GLN A 358 8.06 -11.47 -25.45
CA GLN A 358 7.16 -11.18 -26.56
C GLN A 358 5.91 -12.05 -26.55
N LEU A 359 6.02 -13.34 -26.20
CA LEU A 359 4.88 -14.24 -26.06
C LEU A 359 3.95 -13.79 -24.93
N ARG A 360 4.49 -13.47 -23.75
CA ARG A 360 3.71 -12.97 -22.60
C ARG A 360 3.03 -11.63 -22.89
N GLU A 361 3.57 -10.85 -23.82
CA GLU A 361 2.97 -9.61 -24.31
C GLU A 361 1.81 -9.83 -25.28
N LEU A 362 1.55 -11.06 -25.71
CA LEU A 362 0.43 -11.36 -26.60
C LEU A 362 -0.90 -11.43 -25.88
N THR A 363 -0.94 -11.75 -24.59
CA THR A 363 -2.18 -11.97 -23.81
C THR A 363 -2.15 -11.18 -22.51
N LEU A 364 -3.33 -10.84 -21.97
CA LEU A 364 -3.44 -10.22 -20.63
C LEU A 364 -3.36 -11.26 -19.51
N LEU A 365 -3.77 -12.50 -19.82
CA LEU A 365 -3.77 -13.64 -18.92
C LEU A 365 -2.46 -14.42 -19.01
N PRO A 366 -2.10 -15.20 -17.97
CA PRO A 366 -0.83 -15.91 -17.93
C PRO A 366 -0.76 -16.99 -19.01
N LEU A 367 0.44 -17.18 -19.55
CA LEU A 367 0.75 -18.29 -20.45
C LEU A 367 1.57 -19.34 -19.72
N ASN A 368 1.18 -20.60 -19.89
CA ASN A 368 1.94 -21.75 -19.41
C ASN A 368 3.05 -22.09 -20.42
N ILE A 369 4.19 -21.42 -20.28
CA ILE A 369 5.36 -21.60 -21.14
C ILE A 369 6.31 -22.59 -20.44
N LYS A 370 6.55 -23.75 -21.07
CA LYS A 370 7.56 -24.72 -20.62
C LYS A 370 8.78 -24.65 -21.51
N HIS A 371 9.95 -24.51 -20.89
CA HIS A 371 11.23 -24.61 -21.58
C HIS A 371 11.58 -26.07 -21.85
N MET A 372 12.00 -26.37 -23.08
CA MET A 372 12.48 -27.69 -23.45
C MET A 372 13.70 -27.54 -24.35
N SER A 373 14.81 -28.19 -24.02
CA SER A 373 15.98 -28.11 -24.89
C SER A 373 15.71 -28.74 -26.25
N VAL A 374 16.27 -28.17 -27.33
CA VAL A 374 16.17 -28.72 -28.69
C VAL A 374 16.59 -30.19 -28.71
N LYS A 375 17.64 -30.56 -27.97
CA LYS A 375 18.11 -31.94 -27.84
C LYS A 375 17.03 -32.86 -27.24
N ALA A 376 16.37 -32.43 -26.18
CA ALA A 376 15.30 -33.21 -25.56
C ALA A 376 14.08 -33.33 -26.49
N PHE A 377 13.74 -32.25 -27.19
CA PHE A 377 12.65 -32.23 -28.16
C PHE A 377 12.89 -33.21 -29.32
N LEU A 378 14.09 -33.24 -29.89
CA LEU A 378 14.43 -34.18 -30.98
C LEU A 378 14.43 -35.65 -30.53
N GLN A 379 14.70 -35.92 -29.26
CA GLN A 379 14.72 -37.29 -28.70
C GLN A 379 13.33 -37.79 -28.31
N ARG A 380 12.50 -36.92 -27.73
CA ARG A 380 11.25 -37.33 -27.05
C ARG A 380 9.99 -36.80 -27.74
N GLY A 381 10.14 -35.88 -28.69
CA GLY A 381 9.04 -35.16 -29.31
C GLY A 381 8.37 -34.14 -28.38
N ALA A 382 7.26 -33.57 -28.84
CA ALA A 382 6.47 -32.64 -28.04
C ALA A 382 5.76 -33.36 -26.87
N PRO A 383 5.68 -32.75 -25.68
CA PRO A 383 4.93 -33.33 -24.57
C PRO A 383 3.43 -33.34 -24.89
N ARG A 384 2.70 -34.32 -24.34
CA ARG A 384 1.23 -34.40 -24.48
C ARG A 384 0.57 -33.15 -23.89
N GLY A 385 -0.39 -32.58 -24.62
CA GLY A 385 -1.10 -31.35 -24.23
C GLY A 385 -0.41 -30.06 -24.64
N ALA A 386 0.73 -30.11 -25.35
CA ALA A 386 1.31 -28.92 -25.97
C ALA A 386 0.38 -28.39 -27.08
N ALA A 387 -0.05 -27.14 -26.95
CA ALA A 387 -0.88 -26.46 -27.93
C ALA A 387 -0.05 -25.81 -29.06
N LEU A 388 1.20 -25.42 -28.74
CA LEU A 388 2.06 -24.67 -29.64
C LEU A 388 3.54 -24.89 -29.28
N ILE A 389 4.40 -24.92 -30.29
CA ILE A 389 5.87 -24.95 -30.14
C ILE A 389 6.45 -23.69 -30.76
N ILE A 390 7.26 -22.96 -30.00
CA ILE A 390 8.06 -21.84 -30.47
C ILE A 390 9.51 -22.31 -30.57
N ALA A 391 10.06 -22.26 -31.77
CA ALA A 391 11.42 -22.69 -32.07
C ALA A 391 12.29 -21.48 -32.41
N PRO A 392 13.14 -21.01 -31.48
CA PRO A 392 14.14 -20.00 -31.82
C PRO A 392 15.14 -20.57 -32.83
N TYR A 393 15.51 -21.83 -32.68
CA TYR A 393 16.55 -22.46 -33.48
C TYR A 393 15.98 -23.19 -34.69
N THR A 394 16.75 -23.27 -35.78
CA THR A 394 16.38 -24.07 -36.94
C THR A 394 16.38 -25.55 -36.53
N THR A 395 15.18 -26.14 -36.45
CA THR A 395 15.00 -27.54 -36.01
C THR A 395 14.27 -28.34 -37.08
N PRO A 396 14.71 -29.57 -37.42
CA PRO A 396 13.97 -30.43 -38.33
C PRO A 396 12.61 -30.80 -37.71
N LEU A 397 11.55 -30.70 -38.52
CA LEU A 397 10.18 -30.97 -38.09
C LEU A 397 9.95 -32.48 -37.87
N PRO A 398 9.51 -32.92 -36.69
CA PRO A 398 9.04 -34.30 -36.51
C PRO A 398 7.71 -34.53 -37.24
N LEU A 399 7.46 -35.77 -37.68
CA LEU A 399 6.30 -36.19 -38.51
C LEU A 399 4.93 -35.86 -37.90
N PHE A 400 4.81 -35.81 -36.57
CA PHE A 400 3.62 -35.36 -35.86
C PHE A 400 4.02 -34.39 -34.75
N SER A 401 3.65 -33.13 -34.88
CA SER A 401 3.81 -32.13 -33.83
C SER A 401 2.63 -31.17 -33.79
N PRO A 402 2.29 -30.62 -32.61
CA PRO A 402 1.47 -29.42 -32.55
C PRO A 402 2.13 -28.30 -33.38
N PRO A 403 1.35 -27.26 -33.77
CA PRO A 403 1.86 -26.18 -34.61
C PRO A 403 3.23 -25.68 -34.12
N LEU A 404 4.20 -25.62 -35.04
CA LEU A 404 5.55 -25.13 -34.78
C LEU A 404 5.76 -23.81 -35.49
N ILE A 405 6.14 -22.78 -34.74
CA ILE A 405 6.48 -21.46 -35.26
C ILE A 405 7.96 -21.23 -35.03
N TYR A 406 8.70 -21.12 -36.13
CA TYR A 406 10.09 -20.68 -36.09
C TYR A 406 10.16 -19.15 -36.00
N THR A 407 10.99 -18.62 -35.11
CA THR A 407 11.25 -17.19 -35.01
C THR A 407 12.72 -16.96 -34.71
N ASP A 408 13.35 -16.00 -35.41
CA ASP A 408 14.76 -15.73 -35.16
C ASP A 408 14.90 -14.90 -33.87
N LEU A 409 14.66 -13.58 -33.95
CA LEU A 409 14.71 -12.69 -32.77
C LEU A 409 13.34 -12.10 -32.39
N THR A 410 12.50 -11.82 -33.39
CA THR A 410 11.22 -11.14 -33.16
C THR A 410 10.08 -11.91 -33.80
N LEU A 411 8.98 -12.04 -33.05
CA LEU A 411 7.72 -12.55 -33.58
C LEU A 411 7.16 -11.51 -34.55
N THR A 412 7.05 -11.88 -35.82
CA THR A 412 6.42 -11.02 -36.83
C THR A 412 4.95 -10.77 -36.50
N THR A 413 4.36 -9.67 -36.96
CA THR A 413 2.94 -9.33 -36.71
C THR A 413 2.01 -10.48 -37.08
N HIS A 414 2.26 -11.14 -38.22
CA HIS A 414 1.50 -12.31 -38.65
C HIS A 414 1.61 -13.49 -37.66
N GLN A 415 2.81 -13.79 -37.17
CA GLN A 415 3.01 -14.83 -36.15
C GLN A 415 2.31 -14.47 -34.84
N GLN A 416 2.39 -13.22 -34.40
CA GLN A 416 1.71 -12.75 -33.19
C GLN A 416 0.19 -12.94 -33.29
N GLU A 417 -0.42 -12.58 -34.43
CA GLU A 417 -1.86 -12.78 -34.67
C GLU A 417 -2.25 -14.26 -34.70
N GLN A 418 -1.45 -15.10 -35.36
CA GLN A 418 -1.69 -16.55 -35.38
C GLN A 418 -1.61 -17.16 -33.98
N ILE A 419 -0.59 -16.78 -33.20
CA ILE A 419 -0.41 -17.25 -31.83
C ILE A 419 -1.59 -16.82 -30.96
N ARG A 420 -2.02 -15.54 -31.03
CA ARG A 420 -3.20 -15.06 -30.29
C ARG A 420 -4.45 -15.86 -30.65
N LYS A 421 -4.73 -16.06 -31.95
CA LYS A 421 -5.88 -16.87 -32.39
C LYS A 421 -5.82 -18.28 -31.82
N MET A 422 -4.65 -18.93 -31.81
CA MET A 422 -4.50 -20.28 -31.25
C MET A 422 -4.67 -20.31 -29.73
N LEU A 423 -4.26 -19.25 -29.02
CA LEU A 423 -4.37 -19.16 -27.56
C LEU A 423 -5.79 -18.79 -27.11
N GLU A 424 -6.50 -17.98 -27.90
CA GLU A 424 -7.84 -17.46 -27.59
C GLU A 424 -8.98 -18.32 -28.18
N SER A 425 -8.73 -19.17 -29.19
CA SER A 425 -9.76 -20.08 -29.73
C SER A 425 -10.04 -21.21 -28.75
N ALA A 426 -11.28 -21.41 -28.30
CA ALA A 426 -11.67 -22.50 -27.39
C ALA A 426 -11.19 -23.89 -27.86
#